data_AF-A0A7W3M0H5-F1
#
_entry.id   AF-A0A7W3M0H5-F1
#
_cell.length_a   1.000
_cell.length_b   1.000
_cell.length_c   1.000
_cell.angle_alpha   90.00
_cell.angle_beta   90.00
_cell.angle_gamma   90.00
#
_symmetry.space_group_name_H-M   'P 1'
#
loop_
_entity.id
_entity.type
_entity.pdbx_description
1 polymer ?
#
loop_
_entity_poly.entity_id
_entity_poly.type
_entity_poly.pdbx_seq_one_letter_code
_entity_poly.pdbx_strand_id
1 'polypeptide(L)'
;MPTKLDQVRRRSRTLLRRAGVAPDGPLYGRLVDAGRSVPLPPEVRTAVSTVVLRRPWQTTVALDRLLVGAQGGWTAREFAERTGDLLWPSTTLVDGPHVALLRLADDDPDPSDETLLASDYGRMGMRCVKAGADFFGATDEEGVLRAARIFIDRYRGRTAPKRGPARVASQSAPGDPVLVAPVRGSDYYQVLDGHHRLALAVMRGDRSHPVLVKWLPVTTPLQDHLLKMSWIDGTRELYQPIDAPELHKWPTVRRCTDRRDKMLAFLSERGIGATGTASYLDVASCYGWFVSEMRRAGLDGHGMERDPLAVPLGKAVYGLPDGAITTGDAVDLLGAADRVWDVVSCFSLLHHFVLGRAKVDENALIELLDKVTGRVLFFDTGQENERWFAESLRGWNPARIAAFLRERTTFDEIVDLGPDDDAHPPYTGNYRRHLFACVRATV
;
A
#
# COMPACT_ATOMS: atom_id res chain seq x y z
N MET A 1 51.15 -7.47 -10.82
CA MET A 1 50.16 -8.10 -11.72
C MET A 1 48.79 -7.51 -11.44
N PRO A 2 47.98 -7.16 -12.45
CA PRO A 2 46.65 -6.59 -12.23
C PRO A 2 45.76 -7.60 -11.51
N THR A 3 45.00 -7.14 -10.51
CA THR A 3 44.12 -7.99 -9.71
C THR A 3 42.93 -8.48 -10.55
N LYS A 4 42.25 -9.56 -10.13
CA LYS A 4 41.00 -10.03 -10.79
C LYS A 4 39.97 -8.90 -10.94
N LEU A 5 39.92 -7.97 -9.99
CA LEU A 5 39.09 -6.76 -10.00
C LEU A 5 39.49 -5.78 -11.13
N ASP A 6 40.79 -5.62 -11.40
CA ASP A 6 41.28 -4.75 -12.47
C ASP A 6 40.98 -5.32 -13.86
N GLN A 7 41.07 -6.65 -14.01
CA GLN A 7 40.69 -7.34 -15.25
C GLN A 7 39.19 -7.25 -15.52
N VAL A 8 38.35 -7.39 -14.48
CA VAL A 8 36.90 -7.21 -14.58
C VAL A 8 36.56 -5.77 -14.99
N ARG A 9 37.14 -4.77 -14.31
CA ARG A 9 36.95 -3.34 -14.66
C ARG A 9 37.35 -3.01 -16.09
N ARG A 10 38.46 -3.57 -16.58
CA ARG A 10 38.89 -3.39 -17.98
C ARG A 10 37.89 -4.01 -18.95
N ARG A 11 37.43 -5.24 -18.71
CA ARG A 11 36.44 -5.92 -19.56
C ARG A 11 35.10 -5.19 -19.59
N SER A 12 34.62 -4.68 -18.45
CA SER A 12 33.40 -3.88 -18.36
C SER A 12 33.50 -2.59 -19.18
N ARG A 13 34.63 -1.89 -19.10
CA ARG A 13 34.88 -0.66 -19.88
C ARG A 13 34.97 -0.93 -21.37
N THR A 14 35.58 -2.04 -21.79
CA THR A 14 35.67 -2.43 -23.20
C THR A 14 34.30 -2.80 -23.78
N LEU A 15 33.44 -3.47 -22.99
CA LEU A 15 32.06 -3.79 -23.37
C LEU A 15 31.19 -2.54 -23.52
N LEU A 16 31.30 -1.58 -22.61
CA LEU A 16 30.58 -0.30 -22.69
C LEU A 16 31.00 0.53 -23.92
N ARG A 17 32.29 0.51 -24.28
CA ARG A 17 32.80 1.16 -25.49
C ARG A 17 32.30 0.49 -26.79
N ARG A 18 32.24 -0.85 -26.82
CA ARG A 18 31.70 -1.61 -27.97
C ARG A 18 30.19 -1.43 -28.14
N ALA A 19 29.47 -1.17 -27.04
CA ALA A 19 28.03 -0.91 -27.05
C ALA A 19 27.67 0.55 -27.40
N GLY A 20 28.64 1.38 -27.81
CA GLY A 20 28.40 2.79 -28.16
C GLY A 20 28.10 3.71 -26.98
N VAL A 21 28.38 3.28 -25.75
CA VAL A 21 28.13 4.04 -24.52
C VAL A 21 29.45 4.67 -24.04
N ALA A 22 29.91 5.69 -24.75
CA ALA A 22 30.87 6.65 -24.21
C ALA A 22 30.10 7.90 -23.74
N PRO A 23 30.50 8.55 -22.63
CA PRO A 23 29.59 9.38 -21.86
C PRO A 23 29.73 10.85 -22.25
N ASP A 24 28.75 11.39 -22.96
CA ASP A 24 28.44 12.82 -22.98
C ASP A 24 26.92 12.99 -23.17
N GLY A 25 26.19 13.22 -22.06
CA GLY A 25 24.75 13.51 -22.06
C GLY A 25 23.86 12.48 -21.32
N PRO A 26 22.60 12.86 -20.97
CA PRO A 26 21.75 12.12 -20.04
C PRO A 26 21.07 10.91 -20.72
N LEU A 27 21.85 9.86 -20.97
CA LEU A 27 21.45 8.58 -21.56
C LEU A 27 21.10 7.52 -20.50
N TYR A 28 20.44 7.89 -19.40
CA TYR A 28 20.23 6.96 -18.27
C TYR A 28 18.83 6.35 -18.19
N GLY A 29 17.83 6.91 -18.87
CA GLY A 29 16.50 6.29 -19.02
C GLY A 29 16.53 5.03 -19.90
N ARG A 30 17.36 5.02 -20.95
CA ARG A 30 17.49 3.87 -21.87
C ARG A 30 18.26 2.69 -21.29
N LEU A 31 19.10 2.89 -20.25
CA LEU A 31 19.86 1.81 -19.61
C LEU A 31 19.01 0.94 -18.68
N VAL A 32 17.93 1.49 -18.10
CA VAL A 32 17.02 0.73 -17.23
C VAL A 32 16.12 -0.19 -18.06
N ASP A 33 15.68 0.25 -19.24
CA ASP A 33 14.89 -0.58 -20.15
C ASP A 33 15.74 -1.50 -21.04
N ALA A 34 16.96 -1.09 -21.45
CA ALA A 34 17.90 -1.99 -22.13
C ALA A 34 18.52 -3.03 -21.17
N GLY A 35 18.64 -2.73 -19.87
CA GLY A 35 19.09 -3.68 -18.86
C GLY A 35 18.05 -4.77 -18.54
N ARG A 36 16.77 -4.55 -18.90
CA ARG A 36 15.68 -5.53 -18.79
C ARG A 36 15.66 -6.52 -19.96
N SER A 37 16.21 -6.15 -21.11
CA SER A 37 16.16 -6.96 -22.34
C SER A 37 17.42 -7.81 -22.62
N VAL A 38 18.44 -7.72 -21.77
CA VAL A 38 19.65 -8.56 -21.90
C VAL A 38 19.72 -9.58 -20.75
N PRO A 39 19.71 -10.89 -21.03
CA PRO A 39 19.83 -11.93 -20.01
C PRO A 39 21.28 -11.96 -19.52
N LEU A 40 21.62 -11.07 -18.58
CA LEU A 40 22.88 -11.13 -17.86
C LEU A 40 22.79 -12.21 -16.77
N PRO A 41 23.82 -13.06 -16.61
CA PRO A 41 23.90 -14.00 -15.49
C PRO A 41 23.76 -13.28 -14.13
N PRO A 42 23.13 -13.89 -13.11
CA PRO A 42 22.91 -13.28 -11.81
C PRO A 42 24.17 -12.69 -11.16
N GLU A 43 25.32 -13.36 -11.33
CA GLU A 43 26.61 -12.91 -10.82
C GLU A 43 27.09 -11.60 -11.46
N VAL A 44 26.85 -11.44 -12.77
CA VAL A 44 27.23 -10.24 -13.54
C VAL A 44 26.30 -9.07 -13.20
N ARG A 45 25.01 -9.34 -13.02
CA ARG A 45 24.02 -8.34 -12.56
C ARG A 45 24.37 -7.82 -11.17
N THR A 46 24.79 -8.73 -10.28
CA THR A 46 25.23 -8.40 -8.93
C THR A 46 26.49 -7.53 -8.97
N ALA A 47 27.50 -7.89 -9.76
CA ALA A 47 28.74 -7.12 -9.91
C ALA A 47 28.52 -5.72 -10.52
N VAL A 48 27.70 -5.60 -11.57
CA VAL A 48 27.37 -4.29 -12.20
C VAL A 48 26.57 -3.41 -11.24
N SER A 49 25.61 -3.97 -10.50
CA SER A 49 24.88 -3.23 -9.47
C SER A 49 25.77 -2.83 -8.28
N THR A 50 26.85 -3.57 -8.03
CA THR A 50 27.78 -3.34 -6.93
C THR A 50 28.76 -2.20 -7.21
N VAL A 51 29.23 -2.09 -8.46
CA VAL A 51 30.31 -1.15 -8.82
C VAL A 51 29.79 0.17 -9.40
N VAL A 52 28.63 0.17 -10.07
CA VAL A 52 28.14 1.36 -10.80
C VAL A 52 26.97 2.05 -10.08
N LEU A 53 26.22 1.34 -9.26
CA LEU A 53 24.97 1.85 -8.66
C LEU A 53 25.05 2.09 -7.15
N ARG A 54 26.21 1.99 -6.51
CA ARG A 54 26.39 2.25 -5.06
C ARG A 54 27.17 3.53 -4.81
N ARG A 55 26.79 4.27 -3.76
CA ARG A 55 27.62 5.37 -3.26
C ARG A 55 28.94 4.79 -2.73
N PRO A 56 30.09 5.44 -2.98
CA PRO A 56 31.38 4.91 -2.54
C PRO A 56 31.63 5.10 -1.03
N TRP A 57 30.75 5.79 -0.31
CA TRP A 57 30.82 5.98 1.14
C TRP A 57 29.59 5.39 1.85
N GLN A 58 29.75 5.07 3.14
CA GLN A 58 28.66 4.70 4.02
C GLN A 58 27.87 5.93 4.46
N THR A 59 26.57 5.76 4.63
CA THR A 59 25.68 6.74 5.27
C THR A 59 25.06 6.08 6.49
N THR A 60 24.88 6.86 7.56
CA THR A 60 24.14 6.41 8.75
C THR A 60 22.65 6.64 8.51
N VAL A 61 21.84 5.60 8.64
CA VAL A 61 20.37 5.66 8.48
C VAL A 61 19.71 5.25 9.80
N ALA A 62 18.65 5.96 10.19
CA ALA A 62 17.85 5.61 11.36
C ALA A 62 17.12 4.27 11.13
N LEU A 63 17.14 3.38 12.11
CA LEU A 63 16.63 2.02 11.94
C LEU A 63 15.10 1.97 11.74
N ASP A 64 14.38 2.95 12.31
CA ASP A 64 12.94 3.17 12.12
C ASP A 64 12.56 3.65 10.71
N ARG A 65 13.55 4.09 9.91
CA ARG A 65 13.36 4.49 8.50
C ARG A 65 13.74 3.41 7.50
N LEU A 66 14.03 2.21 7.97
CA LEU A 66 14.29 1.05 7.12
C LEU A 66 13.01 0.25 6.94
N LEU A 67 12.67 -0.05 5.71
CA LEU A 67 11.60 -0.97 5.33
C LEU A 67 12.19 -2.31 4.96
N VAL A 68 11.50 -3.40 5.30
CA VAL A 68 11.89 -4.72 4.81
C VAL A 68 11.85 -4.72 3.27
N GLY A 69 12.62 -5.60 2.65
CA GLY A 69 12.86 -5.50 1.21
C GLY A 69 13.21 -6.82 0.58
N ALA A 70 14.36 -6.91 -0.09
CA ALA A 70 14.74 -8.13 -0.79
C ALA A 70 14.75 -9.34 0.17
N GLN A 71 14.19 -10.46 -0.26
CA GLN A 71 14.10 -11.68 0.55
C GLN A 71 14.17 -12.91 -0.34
N GLY A 72 14.85 -13.96 0.11
CA GLY A 72 14.89 -15.24 -0.61
C GLY A 72 15.57 -15.21 -1.99
N GLY A 73 16.46 -14.25 -2.23
CA GLY A 73 17.07 -14.00 -3.54
C GLY A 73 16.22 -13.15 -4.50
N TRP A 74 15.07 -12.68 -4.06
CA TRP A 74 14.18 -11.81 -4.83
C TRP A 74 14.27 -10.35 -4.40
N THR A 75 14.01 -9.46 -5.33
CA THR A 75 13.69 -8.06 -5.01
C THR A 75 12.38 -7.99 -4.21
N ALA A 76 12.14 -6.89 -3.50
CA ALA A 76 10.91 -6.72 -2.75
C ALA A 76 9.64 -6.80 -3.62
N ARG A 77 9.74 -6.35 -4.89
CA ARG A 77 8.64 -6.46 -5.85
C ARG A 77 8.35 -7.92 -6.21
N GLU A 78 9.38 -8.66 -6.60
CA GLU A 78 9.24 -10.09 -6.91
C GLU A 78 8.71 -10.87 -5.70
N PHE A 79 9.12 -10.53 -4.49
CA PHE A 79 8.58 -11.14 -3.27
C PHE A 79 7.09 -10.83 -3.11
N ALA A 80 6.67 -9.57 -3.21
CA ALA A 80 5.26 -9.17 -3.10
C ALA A 80 4.39 -9.85 -4.16
N GLU A 81 4.83 -9.87 -5.42
CA GLU A 81 4.10 -10.52 -6.53
C GLU A 81 3.96 -12.03 -6.33
N ARG A 82 5.01 -12.71 -5.86
CA ARG A 82 5.01 -14.17 -5.68
C ARG A 82 4.28 -14.64 -4.42
N THR A 83 4.20 -13.80 -3.40
CA THR A 83 3.60 -14.16 -2.10
C THR A 83 2.22 -13.54 -1.90
N GLY A 84 1.81 -12.60 -2.76
CA GLY A 84 0.57 -11.83 -2.58
C GLY A 84 0.66 -10.75 -1.50
N ASP A 85 1.86 -10.47 -0.98
CA ASP A 85 2.07 -9.52 0.11
C ASP A 85 2.44 -8.13 -0.42
N LEU A 86 1.43 -7.35 -0.81
CA LEU A 86 1.59 -6.00 -1.38
C LEU A 86 2.34 -5.06 -0.43
N LEU A 87 2.13 -5.22 0.89
CA LEU A 87 2.66 -4.36 1.94
C LEU A 87 4.01 -4.83 2.49
N TRP A 88 4.61 -5.87 1.90
CA TRP A 88 5.90 -6.37 2.35
C TRP A 88 6.92 -5.23 2.51
N PRO A 89 7.26 -4.45 1.46
CA PRO A 89 8.18 -3.32 1.62
C PRO A 89 7.54 -2.03 2.11
N SER A 90 6.37 -2.12 2.77
CA SER A 90 5.78 -1.06 3.60
C SER A 90 5.96 -1.39 5.10
N THR A 91 6.35 -2.62 5.44
CA THR A 91 6.63 -3.03 6.82
C THR A 91 7.98 -2.47 7.26
N THR A 92 8.01 -1.78 8.41
CA THR A 92 9.29 -1.29 8.97
C THR A 92 10.16 -2.47 9.39
N LEU A 93 11.47 -2.28 9.35
CA LEU A 93 12.43 -3.27 9.83
C LEU A 93 12.21 -3.58 11.32
N VAL A 94 11.93 -2.55 12.12
CA VAL A 94 11.76 -2.64 13.58
C VAL A 94 10.55 -3.49 13.95
N ASP A 95 9.50 -3.45 13.12
CA ASP A 95 8.29 -4.25 13.28
C ASP A 95 8.31 -5.52 12.41
N GLY A 96 9.43 -5.75 11.70
CA GLY A 96 9.57 -6.83 10.75
C GLY A 96 9.86 -8.19 11.39
N PRO A 97 9.73 -9.28 10.60
CA PRO A 97 9.84 -10.65 11.10
C PRO A 97 11.18 -10.99 11.76
N HIS A 98 12.26 -10.33 11.32
CA HIS A 98 13.60 -10.56 11.85
C HIS A 98 13.73 -10.06 13.30
N VAL A 99 13.19 -8.88 13.60
CA VAL A 99 13.19 -8.33 14.97
C VAL A 99 12.18 -9.09 15.83
N ALA A 100 11.00 -9.39 15.28
CA ALA A 100 9.97 -10.15 15.98
C ALA A 100 10.47 -11.52 16.47
N LEU A 101 11.26 -12.24 15.66
CA LEU A 101 11.87 -13.51 16.08
C LEU A 101 12.83 -13.36 17.26
N LEU A 102 13.61 -12.28 17.30
CA LEU A 102 14.56 -12.06 18.39
C LEU A 102 13.83 -11.66 19.68
N ARG A 103 12.77 -10.85 19.58
CA ARG A 103 11.87 -10.56 20.71
C ARG A 103 11.22 -11.84 21.26
N LEU A 104 10.72 -12.70 20.37
CA LEU A 104 10.20 -14.02 20.75
C LEU A 104 11.26 -14.83 21.52
N ALA A 105 12.53 -14.76 21.12
CA ALA A 105 13.61 -15.48 21.79
C ALA A 105 14.06 -14.84 23.13
N ASP A 106 13.72 -13.58 23.40
CA ASP A 106 13.86 -12.98 24.73
C ASP A 106 12.72 -13.42 25.65
N ASP A 107 11.49 -13.47 25.12
CA ASP A 107 10.30 -13.87 25.86
C ASP A 107 10.26 -15.39 26.16
N ASP A 108 10.76 -16.20 25.22
CA ASP A 108 10.86 -17.65 25.32
C ASP A 108 12.31 -18.11 25.10
N PRO A 109 13.02 -18.55 26.16
CA PRO A 109 14.40 -19.03 26.06
C PRO A 109 14.59 -20.26 25.15
N ASP A 110 13.58 -21.10 24.96
CA ASP A 110 13.66 -22.29 24.12
C ASP A 110 12.35 -22.50 23.33
N PRO A 111 12.09 -21.65 22.33
CA PRO A 111 10.84 -21.70 21.58
C PRO A 111 10.73 -23.03 20.84
N SER A 112 9.57 -23.65 20.98
CA SER A 112 9.24 -24.89 20.29
C SER A 112 9.28 -24.71 18.77
N ASP A 113 9.43 -25.81 18.03
CA ASP A 113 9.39 -25.77 16.56
C ASP A 113 8.04 -25.24 16.05
N GLU A 114 6.94 -25.60 16.72
CA GLU A 114 5.60 -25.07 16.41
C GLU A 114 5.56 -23.55 16.59
N THR A 115 6.08 -23.04 17.71
CA THR A 115 6.17 -21.60 17.99
C THR A 115 7.02 -20.87 16.94
N LEU A 116 8.17 -21.45 16.56
CA LEU A 116 9.07 -20.88 15.57
C LEU A 116 8.43 -20.84 14.17
N LEU A 117 7.76 -21.91 13.74
CA LEU A 117 7.05 -21.95 12.47
C LEU A 117 5.83 -21.01 12.43
N ALA A 118 5.14 -20.89 13.57
CA ALA A 118 4.01 -19.97 13.72
C ALA A 118 4.44 -18.51 13.77
N SER A 119 5.69 -18.18 14.11
CA SER A 119 6.20 -16.80 14.14
C SER A 119 6.18 -16.11 12.76
N ASP A 120 6.24 -14.77 12.72
CA ASP A 120 6.35 -14.03 11.45
C ASP A 120 7.57 -14.42 10.63
N TYR A 121 8.69 -14.75 11.30
CA TYR A 121 9.90 -15.23 10.63
C TYR A 121 9.72 -16.62 10.02
N GLY A 122 9.09 -17.55 10.76
CA GLY A 122 8.75 -18.88 10.28
C GLY A 122 7.80 -18.81 9.07
N ARG A 123 6.72 -18.03 9.20
CA ARG A 123 5.76 -17.78 8.10
C ARG A 123 6.43 -17.18 6.87
N MET A 124 7.31 -16.17 7.05
CA MET A 124 8.10 -15.60 5.95
C MET A 124 8.97 -16.67 5.28
N GLY A 125 9.70 -17.48 6.06
CA GLY A 125 10.53 -18.56 5.53
C GLY A 125 9.73 -19.57 4.73
N MET A 126 8.57 -20.00 5.25
CA MET A 126 7.68 -20.93 4.57
C MET A 126 7.06 -20.34 3.30
N ARG A 127 6.75 -19.05 3.27
CA ARG A 127 6.31 -18.36 2.03
C ARG A 127 7.42 -18.37 0.97
N CYS A 128 8.67 -18.09 1.35
CA CYS A 128 9.80 -18.20 0.43
C CYS A 128 9.93 -19.62 -0.14
N VAL A 129 9.95 -20.63 0.73
CA VAL A 129 10.08 -22.05 0.33
C VAL A 129 8.96 -22.45 -0.64
N LYS A 130 7.70 -22.16 -0.29
CA LYS A 130 6.53 -22.50 -1.12
C LYS A 130 6.57 -21.81 -2.50
N ALA A 131 7.11 -20.60 -2.57
CA ALA A 131 7.23 -19.85 -3.82
C ALA A 131 8.54 -20.14 -4.59
N GLY A 132 9.38 -21.08 -4.11
CA GLY A 132 10.62 -21.51 -4.76
C GLY A 132 11.80 -20.54 -4.59
N ALA A 133 11.82 -19.75 -3.53
CA ALA A 133 12.94 -18.87 -3.17
C ALA A 133 14.03 -19.61 -2.39
N ASP A 134 15.25 -19.06 -2.42
CA ASP A 134 16.35 -19.52 -1.57
C ASP A 134 16.30 -18.79 -0.21
N PHE A 135 15.57 -19.36 0.76
CA PHE A 135 15.52 -18.83 2.12
C PHE A 135 16.71 -19.33 2.94
N PHE A 136 17.89 -18.75 2.72
CA PHE A 136 19.11 -19.11 3.45
C PHE A 136 19.49 -20.60 3.30
N GLY A 137 19.19 -21.20 2.16
CA GLY A 137 19.39 -22.61 1.86
C GLY A 137 18.25 -23.53 2.30
N ALA A 138 17.18 -22.99 2.89
CA ALA A 138 16.01 -23.77 3.26
C ALA A 138 15.15 -24.10 2.03
N THR A 139 14.75 -25.38 1.94
CA THR A 139 13.82 -25.91 0.92
C THR A 139 12.59 -26.56 1.54
N ASP A 140 12.51 -26.59 2.86
CA ASP A 140 11.51 -27.27 3.68
C ASP A 140 11.38 -26.62 5.07
N GLU A 141 10.44 -27.12 5.88
CA GLU A 141 10.20 -26.66 7.25
C GLU A 141 11.42 -26.81 8.14
N GLU A 142 12.13 -27.94 8.06
CA GLU A 142 13.33 -28.20 8.84
C GLU A 142 14.42 -27.15 8.54
N GLY A 143 14.59 -26.78 7.27
CA GLY A 143 15.48 -25.70 6.87
C GLY A 143 15.12 -24.35 7.45
N VAL A 144 13.84 -24.00 7.49
CA VAL A 144 13.37 -22.74 8.08
C VAL A 144 13.61 -22.73 9.60
N LEU A 145 13.33 -23.83 10.29
CA LEU A 145 13.61 -24.01 11.71
C LEU A 145 15.10 -23.88 12.02
N ARG A 146 15.95 -24.56 11.23
CA ARG A 146 17.41 -24.44 11.36
C ARG A 146 17.87 -22.99 11.17
N ALA A 147 17.35 -22.28 10.17
CA ALA A 147 17.69 -20.88 9.93
C ALA A 147 17.29 -19.97 11.12
N ALA A 148 16.10 -20.18 11.69
CA ALA A 148 15.63 -19.45 12.86
C ALA A 148 16.52 -19.71 14.08
N ARG A 149 16.81 -20.98 14.40
CA ARG A 149 17.66 -21.37 15.54
C ARG A 149 19.08 -20.82 15.41
N ILE A 150 19.69 -20.90 14.21
CA ILE A 150 21.01 -20.30 13.94
C ILE A 150 21.00 -18.79 14.18
N PHE A 151 19.91 -18.10 13.82
CA PHE A 151 19.81 -16.67 14.02
C PHE A 151 19.66 -16.29 15.50
N ILE A 152 18.83 -17.03 16.25
CA ILE A 152 18.68 -16.88 17.71
C ILE A 152 20.02 -17.15 18.42
N ASP A 153 20.72 -18.24 18.07
CA ASP A 153 22.02 -18.55 18.67
C ASP A 153 23.03 -17.45 18.42
N ARG A 154 23.06 -16.88 17.20
CA ARG A 154 23.90 -15.72 16.88
C ARG A 154 23.55 -14.51 17.73
N TYR A 155 22.26 -14.23 17.93
CA TYR A 155 21.82 -13.13 18.79
C TYR A 155 22.29 -13.31 20.23
N ARG A 156 22.23 -14.53 20.75
CA ARG A 156 22.69 -14.89 22.11
C ARG A 156 24.21 -15.00 22.25
N GLY A 157 24.98 -14.68 21.21
CA GLY A 157 26.44 -14.81 21.21
C GLY A 157 26.94 -16.26 21.27
N ARG A 158 26.08 -17.24 20.97
CA ARG A 158 26.47 -18.66 20.91
C ARG A 158 27.15 -18.94 19.58
N THR A 159 28.26 -19.68 19.63
CA THR A 159 29.02 -20.03 18.43
C THR A 159 28.19 -20.96 17.55
N ALA A 160 27.99 -20.59 16.29
CA ALA A 160 27.35 -21.47 15.31
C ALA A 160 28.08 -22.83 15.27
N PRO A 161 27.36 -23.96 15.11
CA PRO A 161 27.98 -25.27 15.10
C PRO A 161 29.10 -25.34 14.05
N LYS A 162 30.29 -25.82 14.46
CA LYS A 162 31.49 -25.96 13.61
C LYS A 162 31.28 -26.83 12.35
N ARG A 163 30.15 -27.55 12.28
CA ARG A 163 29.70 -28.40 11.16
C ARG A 163 28.40 -27.88 10.53
N GLY A 164 28.26 -26.57 10.35
CA GLY A 164 27.28 -26.03 9.41
C GLY A 164 27.72 -26.28 7.96
N PRO A 165 26.79 -26.37 6.99
CA PRO A 165 27.17 -26.33 5.58
C PRO A 165 28.02 -25.08 5.32
N ALA A 166 28.93 -25.15 4.33
CA ALA A 166 29.64 -23.99 3.84
C ALA A 166 28.65 -22.83 3.60
N ARG A 167 29.05 -21.60 3.92
CA ARG A 167 28.24 -20.38 3.76
C ARG A 167 27.38 -20.48 2.50
N VAL A 168 26.06 -20.48 2.65
CA VAL A 168 25.13 -20.56 1.52
C VAL A 168 25.37 -19.34 0.63
N ALA A 169 25.40 -19.54 -0.69
CA ALA A 169 25.73 -18.47 -1.65
C ALA A 169 24.85 -17.21 -1.52
N SER A 170 23.63 -17.37 -1.00
CA SER A 170 22.66 -16.29 -0.72
C SER A 170 22.92 -15.51 0.57
N GLN A 171 23.88 -15.89 1.41
CA GLN A 171 24.19 -15.20 2.66
C GLN A 171 25.35 -14.23 2.51
N SER A 172 25.18 -12.99 2.96
CA SER A 172 26.29 -12.04 3.15
C SER A 172 27.11 -12.35 4.42
N ALA A 173 28.40 -11.97 4.42
CA ALA A 173 29.35 -12.23 5.51
C ALA A 173 29.07 -11.30 6.69
N PRO A 174 29.50 -11.63 7.91
CA PRO A 174 29.41 -10.70 9.03
C PRO A 174 30.05 -9.32 8.76
N GLY A 175 31.15 -9.28 8.00
CA GLY A 175 31.84 -8.04 7.62
C GLY A 175 31.34 -7.38 6.33
N ASP A 176 30.39 -7.99 5.61
CA ASP A 176 29.81 -7.37 4.42
C ASP A 176 28.92 -6.19 4.85
N PRO A 177 28.98 -5.05 4.13
CA PRO A 177 28.17 -3.89 4.47
C PRO A 177 26.68 -4.17 4.27
N VAL A 178 25.84 -3.62 5.14
CA VAL A 178 24.38 -3.56 4.93
C VAL A 178 24.10 -2.71 3.70
N LEU A 179 23.21 -3.20 2.83
CA LEU A 179 22.87 -2.53 1.58
C LEU A 179 21.41 -2.07 1.60
N VAL A 180 21.17 -0.83 1.21
CA VAL A 180 19.81 -0.26 1.12
C VAL A 180 19.62 0.52 -0.18
N ALA A 181 18.37 0.71 -0.59
CA ALA A 181 17.99 1.63 -1.67
C ALA A 181 17.05 2.71 -1.12
N PRO A 182 17.22 3.99 -1.51
CA PRO A 182 16.25 5.03 -1.17
C PRO A 182 14.87 4.69 -1.75
N VAL A 183 13.79 4.95 -1.01
CA VAL A 183 12.44 4.85 -1.53
C VAL A 183 12.04 6.15 -2.21
N ARG A 184 11.51 6.06 -3.42
CA ARG A 184 11.19 7.22 -4.26
C ARG A 184 10.15 8.10 -3.60
N GLY A 185 10.44 9.40 -3.47
CA GLY A 185 9.50 10.38 -2.91
C GLY A 185 9.31 10.27 -1.40
N SER A 186 10.19 9.53 -0.71
CA SER A 186 10.17 9.32 0.73
C SER A 186 11.55 9.58 1.34
N ASP A 187 11.65 9.61 2.66
CA ASP A 187 12.91 9.56 3.41
C ASP A 187 13.21 8.17 4.02
N TYR A 188 12.43 7.17 3.64
CA TYR A 188 12.65 5.77 3.97
C TYR A 188 13.59 5.08 2.98
N TYR A 189 14.14 3.94 3.41
CA TYR A 189 15.00 3.09 2.59
C TYR A 189 14.53 1.65 2.64
N GLN A 190 14.59 0.96 1.51
CA GLN A 190 14.32 -0.47 1.42
C GLN A 190 15.61 -1.26 1.64
N VAL A 191 15.58 -2.25 2.54
CA VAL A 191 16.73 -3.14 2.78
C VAL A 191 16.91 -4.11 1.60
N LEU A 192 18.13 -4.15 1.06
CA LEU A 192 18.51 -5.06 -0.04
C LEU A 192 19.32 -6.26 0.47
N ASP A 193 20.09 -6.06 1.52
CA ASP A 193 20.89 -7.10 2.18
C ASP A 193 21.23 -6.67 3.61
N GLY A 194 21.24 -7.63 4.53
CA GLY A 194 21.66 -7.44 5.92
C GLY A 194 20.55 -7.36 6.95
N HIS A 195 19.35 -7.86 6.67
CA HIS A 195 18.20 -7.86 7.59
C HIS A 195 18.54 -8.46 8.96
N HIS A 196 19.24 -9.60 9.03
CA HIS A 196 19.70 -10.18 10.30
C HIS A 196 20.64 -9.24 11.07
N ARG A 197 21.61 -8.59 10.39
CA ARG A 197 22.56 -7.67 11.03
C ARG A 197 21.83 -6.45 11.60
N LEU A 198 20.90 -5.92 10.82
CA LEU A 198 20.07 -4.79 11.21
C LEU A 198 19.14 -5.14 12.38
N ALA A 199 18.52 -6.32 12.38
CA ALA A 199 17.70 -6.78 13.50
C ALA A 199 18.52 -6.95 14.78
N LEU A 200 19.75 -7.49 14.70
CA LEU A 200 20.67 -7.52 15.85
C LEU A 200 21.01 -6.12 16.36
N ALA A 201 21.13 -5.12 15.48
CA ALA A 201 21.35 -3.73 15.88
C ALA A 201 20.15 -3.16 16.63
N VAL A 202 18.94 -3.39 16.12
CA VAL A 202 17.69 -3.02 16.82
C VAL A 202 17.65 -3.63 18.22
N MET A 203 17.94 -4.93 18.35
CA MET A 203 17.91 -5.63 19.64
C MET A 203 19.01 -5.20 20.63
N ARG A 204 20.09 -4.56 20.16
CA ARG A 204 21.09 -3.93 21.04
C ARG A 204 20.69 -2.54 21.53
N GLY A 205 19.55 -2.00 21.06
CA GLY A 205 19.12 -0.64 21.33
C GLY A 205 19.79 0.42 20.44
N ASP A 206 20.44 0.01 19.33
CA ASP A 206 20.97 0.96 18.36
C ASP A 206 19.81 1.76 17.75
N ARG A 207 19.98 3.07 17.53
CA ARG A 207 18.95 3.92 16.87
C ARG A 207 19.20 4.08 15.37
N SER A 208 20.41 3.83 14.93
CA SER A 208 20.85 4.01 13.56
C SER A 208 21.96 3.01 13.22
N HIS A 209 22.19 2.79 11.92
CA HIS A 209 23.21 1.87 11.46
C HIS A 209 23.93 2.42 10.21
N PRO A 210 25.26 2.21 10.08
CA PRO A 210 25.98 2.54 8.85
C PRO A 210 25.57 1.57 7.73
N VAL A 211 25.21 2.12 6.58
CA VAL A 211 24.75 1.36 5.40
C VAL A 211 25.39 1.89 4.11
N LEU A 212 25.47 1.05 3.09
CA LEU A 212 25.76 1.47 1.73
C LEU A 212 24.45 1.67 0.97
N VAL A 213 24.28 2.88 0.44
CA VAL A 213 23.06 3.31 -0.24
C VAL A 213 23.24 3.22 -1.76
N LYS A 214 22.25 2.67 -2.46
CA LYS A 214 22.19 2.76 -3.92
C LYS A 214 21.96 4.20 -4.40
N TRP A 215 22.55 4.56 -5.54
CA TRP A 215 22.34 5.86 -6.18
C TRP A 215 20.88 6.06 -6.63
N LEU A 216 20.29 5.02 -7.21
CA LEU A 216 18.96 5.10 -7.79
C LEU A 216 17.88 4.72 -6.76
N PRO A 217 16.83 5.54 -6.59
CA PRO A 217 15.71 5.18 -5.74
C PRO A 217 14.86 4.09 -6.38
N VAL A 218 14.27 3.25 -5.54
CA VAL A 218 13.28 2.22 -5.90
C VAL A 218 11.87 2.70 -5.58
N THR A 219 10.86 2.12 -6.23
CA THR A 219 9.46 2.24 -5.82
C THR A 219 9.06 0.99 -5.04
N THR A 220 8.08 1.13 -4.14
CA THR A 220 7.44 -0.03 -3.49
C THR A 220 6.29 -0.55 -4.36
N PRO A 221 5.89 -1.83 -4.22
CA PRO A 221 4.70 -2.38 -4.87
C PRO A 221 3.44 -1.59 -4.53
N LEU A 222 3.27 -1.12 -3.30
CA LEU A 222 2.16 -0.23 -2.92
C LEU A 222 2.19 1.08 -3.73
N GLN A 223 3.35 1.75 -3.84
CA GLN A 223 3.50 2.93 -4.70
C GLN A 223 3.17 2.62 -6.17
N ASP A 224 3.71 1.52 -6.70
CA ASP A 224 3.47 1.11 -8.09
C ASP A 224 1.99 0.79 -8.33
N HIS A 225 1.31 0.22 -7.33
CA HIS A 225 -0.12 -0.11 -7.38
C HIS A 225 -0.96 1.16 -7.42
N LEU A 226 -0.73 2.09 -6.49
CA LEU A 226 -1.42 3.37 -6.43
C LEU A 226 -1.24 4.16 -7.72
N LEU A 227 -0.01 4.28 -8.23
CA LEU A 227 0.30 5.03 -9.45
C LEU A 227 -0.37 4.46 -10.73
N LYS A 228 -0.83 3.20 -10.69
CA LYS A 228 -1.57 2.58 -11.80
C LYS A 228 -3.09 2.76 -11.69
N MET A 229 -3.59 3.17 -10.52
CA MET A 229 -5.03 3.37 -10.34
C MET A 229 -5.51 4.54 -11.18
N SER A 230 -6.67 4.34 -11.80
CA SER A 230 -7.25 5.24 -12.81
C SER A 230 -7.63 6.63 -12.28
N TRP A 231 -7.77 6.80 -10.97
CA TRP A 231 -8.23 8.05 -10.33
C TRP A 231 -7.15 9.10 -10.16
N ILE A 232 -5.89 8.66 -10.01
CA ILE A 232 -4.80 9.56 -9.62
C ILE A 232 -3.90 9.93 -10.80
N ASP A 233 -4.19 9.47 -12.03
CA ASP A 233 -3.43 9.80 -13.25
C ASP A 233 -1.88 9.76 -13.08
N GLY A 234 -1.40 8.82 -12.26
CA GLY A 234 0.02 8.69 -11.91
C GLY A 234 0.60 9.81 -11.04
N THR A 235 -0.22 10.69 -10.44
CA THR A 235 0.20 11.66 -9.42
C THR A 235 0.51 10.96 -8.11
N ARG A 236 1.38 11.58 -7.31
CA ARG A 236 1.76 11.07 -5.98
C ARG A 236 0.85 11.64 -4.92
N GLU A 237 -0.41 11.26 -4.97
CA GLU A 237 -1.46 11.71 -4.06
C GLU A 237 -2.26 10.48 -3.61
N LEU A 238 -2.84 10.55 -2.42
CA LEU A 238 -3.71 9.51 -1.88
C LEU A 238 -5.14 10.01 -1.94
N TYR A 239 -6.03 9.34 -2.69
CA TYR A 239 -7.42 9.78 -2.73
C TYR A 239 -8.10 9.63 -1.36
N GLN A 240 -7.92 8.48 -0.71
CA GLN A 240 -8.36 8.18 0.66
C GLN A 240 -7.14 7.84 1.55
N PRO A 241 -7.28 7.90 2.90
CA PRO A 241 -6.15 7.72 3.81
C PRO A 241 -5.51 6.32 3.74
N ILE A 242 -4.20 6.25 3.55
CA ILE A 242 -3.40 5.01 3.66
C ILE A 242 -2.28 5.27 4.65
N ASP A 243 -2.25 4.49 5.73
CA ASP A 243 -1.18 4.55 6.72
C ASP A 243 -0.03 3.61 6.31
N ALA A 244 0.86 4.12 5.45
CA ALA A 244 2.07 3.42 5.04
C ALA A 244 3.29 4.34 5.15
N PRO A 245 4.41 3.89 5.74
CA PRO A 245 5.55 4.76 6.03
C PRO A 245 6.13 5.43 4.78
N GLU A 246 6.19 4.73 3.65
CA GLU A 246 6.74 5.30 2.41
C GLU A 246 5.84 6.37 1.77
N LEU A 247 4.57 6.48 2.19
CA LEU A 247 3.58 7.39 1.62
C LEU A 247 3.37 8.66 2.45
N HIS A 248 3.98 8.81 3.63
CA HIS A 248 3.72 9.93 4.55
C HIS A 248 3.92 11.35 3.96
N LYS A 249 4.62 11.49 2.83
CA LYS A 249 4.80 12.77 2.11
C LYS A 249 3.80 12.99 0.98
N TRP A 250 2.99 11.99 0.66
CA TRP A 250 1.97 12.10 -0.37
C TRP A 250 0.77 12.82 0.23
N PRO A 251 0.32 13.95 -0.33
CA PRO A 251 -0.86 14.62 0.17
C PRO A 251 -2.07 13.69 0.04
N THR A 252 -2.92 13.70 1.07
CA THR A 252 -4.21 13.00 1.03
C THR A 252 -5.27 13.99 0.54
N VAL A 253 -5.94 13.61 -0.54
CA VAL A 253 -6.96 14.38 -1.25
C VAL A 253 -8.22 14.48 -0.40
N ARG A 254 -8.71 13.36 0.13
CA ARG A 254 -9.87 13.26 1.00
C ARG A 254 -9.48 12.65 2.34
N ARG A 255 -9.64 13.39 3.43
CA ARG A 255 -9.37 12.93 4.81
C ARG A 255 -10.34 11.84 5.26
N CYS A 256 -11.59 11.92 4.82
CA CYS A 256 -12.68 10.97 5.09
C CYS A 256 -13.13 10.83 6.55
N THR A 257 -12.25 11.05 7.54
CA THR A 257 -12.55 10.89 8.97
C THR A 257 -13.67 11.79 9.46
N ASP A 258 -13.71 13.04 9.01
CA ASP A 258 -14.75 14.01 9.36
C ASP A 258 -16.14 13.59 8.84
N ARG A 259 -16.21 13.08 7.60
CA ARG A 259 -17.44 12.53 7.01
C ARG A 259 -17.88 11.26 7.74
N ARG A 260 -16.95 10.34 8.02
CA ARG A 260 -17.22 9.15 8.83
C ARG A 260 -17.80 9.53 10.18
N ASP A 261 -17.20 10.47 10.89
CA ASP A 261 -17.63 10.85 12.24
C ASP A 261 -19.05 11.43 12.22
N LYS A 262 -19.38 12.26 11.24
CA LYS A 262 -20.74 12.75 11.01
C LYS A 262 -21.72 11.63 10.70
N MET A 263 -21.35 10.69 9.83
CA MET A 263 -22.20 9.54 9.49
C MET A 263 -22.48 8.69 10.72
N LEU A 264 -21.45 8.33 11.49
CA LEU A 264 -21.59 7.48 12.68
C LEU A 264 -22.40 8.17 13.79
N ALA A 265 -22.17 9.47 14.03
CA ALA A 265 -22.99 10.24 14.95
C ALA A 265 -24.46 10.24 14.52
N PHE A 266 -24.72 10.51 13.24
CA PHE A 266 -26.08 10.53 12.69
C PHE A 266 -26.79 9.16 12.79
N LEU A 267 -26.09 8.07 12.45
CA LEU A 267 -26.63 6.71 12.55
C LEU A 267 -26.95 6.35 14.01
N SER A 268 -26.05 6.69 14.94
CA SER A 268 -26.21 6.47 16.36
C SER A 268 -27.44 7.19 16.93
N GLU A 269 -27.59 8.49 16.61
CA GLU A 269 -28.75 9.31 17.03
C GLU A 269 -30.09 8.74 16.52
N ARG A 270 -30.07 8.09 15.35
CA ARG A 270 -31.25 7.46 14.73
C ARG A 270 -31.42 5.98 15.12
N GLY A 271 -30.55 5.43 15.96
CA GLY A 271 -30.58 4.02 16.38
C GLY A 271 -30.35 3.02 15.23
N ILE A 272 -29.73 3.45 14.12
CA ILE A 272 -29.45 2.61 12.97
C ILE A 272 -28.10 1.90 13.20
N GLY A 273 -28.09 0.57 13.06
CA GLY A 273 -26.88 -0.24 13.28
C GLY A 273 -26.63 -0.65 14.73
N ALA A 274 -27.47 -0.24 15.69
CA ALA A 274 -27.34 -0.59 17.11
C ALA A 274 -27.36 -2.12 17.39
N THR A 275 -27.94 -2.92 16.50
CA THR A 275 -28.00 -4.38 16.60
C THR A 275 -26.84 -5.09 15.88
N GLY A 276 -25.95 -4.37 15.19
CA GLY A 276 -24.84 -4.96 14.43
C GLY A 276 -25.25 -5.72 13.16
N THR A 277 -26.47 -5.51 12.66
CA THR A 277 -27.04 -6.25 11.51
C THR A 277 -27.35 -5.35 10.31
N ALA A 278 -27.11 -4.04 10.41
CA ALA A 278 -27.42 -3.13 9.31
C ALA A 278 -26.44 -3.33 8.15
N SER A 279 -26.99 -3.45 6.95
CA SER A 279 -26.24 -3.57 5.71
C SER A 279 -25.80 -2.20 5.20
N TYR A 280 -24.58 -2.13 4.68
CA TYR A 280 -23.97 -0.90 4.18
C TYR A 280 -23.40 -1.08 2.77
N LEU A 281 -23.65 -0.12 1.89
CA LEU A 281 -23.09 -0.05 0.54
C LEU A 281 -22.36 1.28 0.32
N ASP A 282 -21.11 1.24 -0.10
CA ASP A 282 -20.35 2.40 -0.56
C ASP A 282 -20.21 2.39 -2.09
N VAL A 283 -20.89 3.31 -2.77
CA VAL A 283 -20.88 3.44 -4.24
C VAL A 283 -19.73 4.35 -4.66
N ALA A 284 -18.89 3.86 -5.59
CA ALA A 284 -17.59 4.47 -5.93
C ALA A 284 -16.64 4.53 -4.73
N SER A 285 -16.46 3.36 -4.10
CA SER A 285 -15.76 3.19 -2.81
C SER A 285 -14.25 3.50 -2.81
N CYS A 286 -13.66 3.73 -3.98
CA CYS A 286 -12.27 4.01 -4.26
C CYS A 286 -11.30 2.96 -3.67
N TYR A 287 -10.65 3.23 -2.54
CA TYR A 287 -9.75 2.27 -1.89
C TYR A 287 -10.53 1.31 -0.97
N GLY A 288 -11.81 1.58 -0.71
CA GLY A 288 -12.65 0.85 0.24
C GLY A 288 -12.51 1.37 1.68
N TRP A 289 -12.04 2.60 1.89
CA TRP A 289 -11.81 3.14 3.23
C TRP A 289 -13.12 3.17 4.05
N PHE A 290 -14.21 3.73 3.52
CA PHE A 290 -15.49 3.77 4.22
C PHE A 290 -16.11 2.38 4.41
N VAL A 291 -15.92 1.47 3.46
CA VAL A 291 -16.28 0.04 3.63
C VAL A 291 -15.60 -0.53 4.87
N SER A 292 -14.29 -0.27 5.05
CA SER A 292 -13.56 -0.75 6.22
C SER A 292 -14.05 -0.12 7.52
N GLU A 293 -14.33 1.19 7.51
CA GLU A 293 -14.74 1.92 8.71
C GLU A 293 -16.15 1.53 9.16
N MET A 294 -17.09 1.37 8.24
CA MET A 294 -18.45 0.94 8.58
C MET A 294 -18.47 -0.51 9.08
N ARG A 295 -17.58 -1.37 8.57
CA ARG A 295 -17.38 -2.72 9.12
C ARG A 295 -16.80 -2.69 10.53
N ARG A 296 -15.82 -1.82 10.79
CA ARG A 296 -15.30 -1.59 12.16
C ARG A 296 -16.38 -1.06 13.10
N ALA A 297 -17.33 -0.28 12.59
CA ALA A 297 -18.50 0.18 13.32
C ALA A 297 -19.61 -0.88 13.47
N GLY A 298 -19.42 -2.11 12.95
CA GLY A 298 -20.35 -3.24 13.13
C GLY A 298 -21.40 -3.40 12.04
N LEU A 299 -21.29 -2.69 10.90
CA LEU A 299 -22.19 -2.88 9.76
C LEU A 299 -21.67 -3.98 8.81
N ASP A 300 -22.60 -4.64 8.10
CA ASP A 300 -22.24 -5.50 6.97
C ASP A 300 -21.92 -4.65 5.74
N GLY A 301 -20.67 -4.20 5.65
CA GLY A 301 -20.22 -3.26 4.63
C GLY A 301 -19.73 -3.90 3.34
N HIS A 302 -20.21 -3.34 2.22
CA HIS A 302 -19.90 -3.67 0.83
C HIS A 302 -19.53 -2.41 0.04
N GLY A 303 -18.72 -2.54 -1.01
CA GLY A 303 -18.35 -1.45 -1.92
C GLY A 303 -18.59 -1.80 -3.39
N MET A 304 -18.81 -0.78 -4.21
CA MET A 304 -18.77 -0.87 -5.67
C MET A 304 -17.64 0.02 -6.19
N GLU A 305 -16.82 -0.51 -7.11
CA GLU A 305 -15.74 0.26 -7.71
C GLU A 305 -15.41 -0.15 -9.14
N ARG A 306 -15.22 0.80 -10.05
CA ARG A 306 -14.88 0.55 -11.45
C ARG A 306 -13.46 0.04 -11.65
N ASP A 307 -12.50 0.51 -10.85
CA ASP A 307 -11.09 0.09 -11.01
C ASP A 307 -10.85 -1.25 -10.31
N PRO A 308 -10.44 -2.30 -11.04
CA PRO A 308 -10.14 -3.61 -10.44
C PRO A 308 -8.98 -3.56 -9.43
N LEU A 309 -8.13 -2.54 -9.46
CA LEU A 309 -7.03 -2.38 -8.51
C LEU A 309 -7.51 -2.00 -7.10
N ALA A 310 -8.76 -1.54 -6.94
CA ALA A 310 -9.36 -1.27 -5.63
C ALA A 310 -9.44 -2.52 -4.74
N VAL A 311 -9.75 -3.68 -5.33
CA VAL A 311 -9.92 -4.94 -4.60
C VAL A 311 -8.63 -5.38 -3.89
N PRO A 312 -7.50 -5.62 -4.58
CA PRO A 312 -6.25 -5.99 -3.91
C PRO A 312 -5.72 -4.90 -2.97
N LEU A 313 -5.98 -3.61 -3.26
CA LEU A 313 -5.57 -2.52 -2.36
C LEU A 313 -6.36 -2.56 -1.05
N GLY A 314 -7.69 -2.63 -1.12
CA GLY A 314 -8.56 -2.64 0.06
C GLY A 314 -8.34 -3.87 0.94
N LYS A 315 -8.06 -5.03 0.31
CA LYS A 315 -7.62 -6.24 1.04
C LYS A 315 -6.31 -6.02 1.77
N ALA A 316 -5.30 -5.50 1.08
CA ALA A 316 -3.97 -5.33 1.63
C ALA A 316 -3.92 -4.27 2.74
N VAL A 317 -4.49 -3.09 2.49
CA VAL A 317 -4.38 -1.92 3.39
C VAL A 317 -5.40 -1.96 4.52
N TYR A 318 -6.63 -2.40 4.25
CA TYR A 318 -7.71 -2.34 5.24
C TYR A 318 -8.19 -3.70 5.73
N GLY A 319 -7.60 -4.80 5.24
CA GLY A 319 -8.01 -6.16 5.64
C GLY A 319 -9.42 -6.53 5.18
N LEU A 320 -9.91 -5.91 4.10
CA LEU A 320 -11.24 -6.24 3.58
C LEU A 320 -11.30 -7.71 3.14
N PRO A 321 -12.40 -8.44 3.42
CA PRO A 321 -12.54 -9.83 2.98
C PRO A 321 -12.77 -9.93 1.47
N ASP A 322 -12.62 -11.15 0.95
CA ASP A 322 -13.02 -11.47 -0.43
C ASP A 322 -14.50 -11.12 -0.65
N GLY A 323 -14.79 -10.50 -1.80
CA GLY A 323 -16.15 -10.07 -2.14
C GLY A 323 -16.61 -8.76 -1.49
N ALA A 324 -15.83 -8.15 -0.59
CA ALA A 324 -16.22 -6.88 0.04
C ALA A 324 -16.35 -5.70 -0.95
N ILE A 325 -15.65 -5.75 -2.08
CA ILE A 325 -15.75 -4.78 -3.16
C ILE A 325 -16.11 -5.52 -4.44
N THR A 326 -17.22 -5.13 -5.06
CA THR A 326 -17.62 -5.59 -6.40
C THR A 326 -17.05 -4.65 -7.44
N THR A 327 -16.38 -5.20 -8.46
CA THR A 327 -15.80 -4.40 -9.54
C THR A 327 -16.79 -4.23 -10.70
N GLY A 328 -17.03 -2.99 -11.12
CA GLY A 328 -17.90 -2.68 -12.25
C GLY A 328 -18.32 -1.22 -12.32
N ASP A 329 -19.01 -0.84 -13.39
CA ASP A 329 -19.61 0.48 -13.50
C ASP A 329 -20.76 0.64 -12.50
N ALA A 330 -20.79 1.74 -11.76
CA ALA A 330 -21.78 1.96 -10.71
C ALA A 330 -23.22 1.94 -11.24
N VAL A 331 -23.48 2.45 -12.46
CA VAL A 331 -24.83 2.47 -13.04
C VAL A 331 -25.28 1.05 -13.35
N ASP A 332 -24.40 0.24 -13.94
CA ASP A 332 -24.70 -1.14 -14.30
C ASP A 332 -24.90 -2.01 -13.05
N LEU A 333 -24.06 -1.84 -12.02
CA LEU A 333 -24.16 -2.57 -10.76
C LEU A 333 -25.40 -2.19 -9.95
N LEU A 334 -25.72 -0.90 -9.84
CA LEU A 334 -26.94 -0.44 -9.16
C LEU A 334 -28.20 -0.85 -9.93
N GLY A 335 -28.17 -0.79 -11.26
CA GLY A 335 -29.28 -1.22 -12.12
C GLY A 335 -29.60 -2.70 -11.99
N ALA A 336 -28.56 -3.53 -11.84
CA ALA A 336 -28.67 -4.97 -11.66
C ALA A 336 -28.96 -5.40 -10.19
N ALA A 337 -28.88 -4.48 -9.23
CA ALA A 337 -29.12 -4.81 -7.83
C ALA A 337 -30.57 -5.28 -7.60
N ASP A 338 -30.70 -6.45 -6.97
CA ASP A 338 -31.95 -7.12 -6.61
C ASP A 338 -32.28 -7.01 -5.11
N ARG A 339 -31.46 -6.28 -4.36
CA ARG A 339 -31.60 -6.03 -2.93
C ARG A 339 -31.54 -4.56 -2.59
N VAL A 340 -31.90 -4.27 -1.35
CA VAL A 340 -31.81 -2.95 -0.71
C VAL A 340 -30.80 -3.05 0.43
N TRP A 341 -30.08 -1.95 0.70
CA TRP A 341 -29.18 -1.80 1.83
C TRP A 341 -29.76 -0.81 2.84
N ASP A 342 -29.56 -1.04 4.13
CA ASP A 342 -30.05 -0.14 5.18
C ASP A 342 -29.41 1.25 5.04
N VAL A 343 -28.11 1.27 4.79
CA VAL A 343 -27.31 2.48 4.61
C VAL A 343 -26.56 2.43 3.30
N VAL A 344 -26.63 3.50 2.51
CA VAL A 344 -25.86 3.68 1.28
C VAL A 344 -25.03 4.95 1.41
N SER A 345 -23.80 4.96 0.94
CA SER A 345 -23.05 6.18 0.65
C SER A 345 -22.72 6.30 -0.82
N CYS A 346 -22.76 7.53 -1.32
CA CYS A 346 -22.28 7.88 -2.65
C CYS A 346 -21.58 9.23 -2.56
N PHE A 347 -20.26 9.21 -2.57
CA PHE A 347 -19.45 10.40 -2.39
C PHE A 347 -18.75 10.77 -3.68
N SER A 348 -18.80 12.06 -4.01
CA SER A 348 -17.96 12.64 -5.05
C SER A 348 -18.14 11.97 -6.41
N LEU A 349 -19.38 11.56 -6.74
CA LEU A 349 -19.70 10.87 -7.98
C LEU A 349 -20.66 11.66 -8.89
N LEU A 350 -21.77 12.19 -8.35
CA LEU A 350 -22.85 12.80 -9.16
C LEU A 350 -22.36 13.90 -10.11
N HIS A 351 -21.41 14.74 -9.71
CA HIS A 351 -20.89 15.80 -10.56
C HIS A 351 -20.28 15.30 -11.88
N HIS A 352 -19.81 14.05 -11.97
CA HIS A 352 -19.40 13.46 -13.24
C HIS A 352 -20.58 13.32 -14.22
N PHE A 353 -21.78 13.09 -13.70
CA PHE A 353 -23.02 12.93 -14.47
C PHE A 353 -23.57 14.29 -14.90
N VAL A 354 -23.60 15.26 -13.97
CA VAL A 354 -23.96 16.66 -14.24
C VAL A 354 -23.08 17.26 -15.35
N LEU A 355 -21.80 16.92 -15.37
CA LEU A 355 -20.84 17.39 -16.38
C LEU A 355 -20.89 16.61 -17.70
N GLY A 356 -21.81 15.67 -17.87
CA GLY A 356 -21.95 14.86 -19.08
C GLY A 356 -20.79 13.88 -19.32
N ARG A 357 -20.09 13.46 -18.27
CA ARG A 357 -18.93 12.55 -18.33
C ARG A 357 -19.29 11.10 -17.99
N ALA A 358 -20.57 10.81 -17.75
CA ALA A 358 -21.08 9.50 -17.38
C ALA A 358 -22.03 8.94 -18.45
N LYS A 359 -22.39 7.65 -18.31
CA LYS A 359 -23.25 6.92 -19.25
C LYS A 359 -24.72 7.36 -19.21
N VAL A 360 -25.16 7.89 -18.07
CA VAL A 360 -26.52 8.41 -17.84
C VAL A 360 -26.42 9.81 -17.22
N ASP A 361 -27.55 10.50 -17.10
CA ASP A 361 -27.62 11.82 -16.46
C ASP A 361 -27.64 11.71 -14.92
N GLU A 362 -27.60 12.86 -14.24
CA GLU A 362 -27.61 12.95 -12.79
C GLU A 362 -28.92 12.42 -12.17
N ASN A 363 -30.02 12.52 -12.90
CA ASN A 363 -31.34 12.06 -12.47
C ASN A 363 -31.38 10.53 -12.37
N ALA A 364 -30.93 9.85 -13.42
CA ALA A 364 -30.90 8.39 -13.44
C ALA A 364 -30.00 7.82 -12.34
N LEU A 365 -28.85 8.47 -12.05
CA LEU A 365 -28.00 8.03 -10.94
C LEU A 365 -28.73 8.15 -9.59
N ILE A 366 -29.36 9.30 -9.30
CA ILE A 366 -29.99 9.51 -7.99
C ILE A 366 -31.20 8.60 -7.79
N GLU A 367 -31.95 8.30 -8.85
CA GLU A 367 -33.07 7.34 -8.83
C GLU A 367 -32.57 5.91 -8.55
N LEU A 368 -31.42 5.51 -9.10
CA LEU A 368 -30.79 4.23 -8.80
C LEU A 368 -30.34 4.15 -7.33
N LEU A 369 -29.73 5.22 -6.81
CA LEU A 369 -29.32 5.31 -5.40
C LEU A 369 -30.53 5.25 -4.46
N ASP A 370 -31.59 5.99 -4.78
CA ASP A 370 -32.85 5.95 -4.01
C ASP A 370 -33.44 4.54 -3.98
N LYS A 371 -33.52 3.85 -5.13
CA LYS A 371 -34.05 2.49 -5.24
C LYS A 371 -33.33 1.49 -4.32
N VAL A 372 -32.01 1.56 -4.23
CA VAL A 372 -31.22 0.60 -3.45
C VAL A 372 -31.08 0.97 -1.97
N THR A 373 -31.56 2.15 -1.57
CA THR A 373 -31.43 2.64 -0.19
C THR A 373 -32.69 2.35 0.62
N GLY A 374 -32.51 1.67 1.75
CA GLY A 374 -33.59 1.27 2.65
C GLY A 374 -33.90 2.32 3.71
N ARG A 375 -32.87 2.85 4.39
CA ARG A 375 -33.08 3.77 5.52
C ARG A 375 -32.35 5.10 5.33
N VAL A 376 -31.07 5.09 5.01
CA VAL A 376 -30.27 6.33 4.90
C VAL A 376 -29.34 6.31 3.69
N LEU A 377 -29.41 7.36 2.87
CA LEU A 377 -28.38 7.67 1.87
C LEU A 377 -27.51 8.81 2.39
N PHE A 378 -26.22 8.56 2.53
CA PHE A 378 -25.20 9.59 2.72
C PHE A 378 -24.66 10.03 1.37
N PHE A 379 -24.69 11.33 1.10
CA PHE A 379 -24.42 11.86 -0.23
C PHE A 379 -23.57 13.12 -0.19
N ASP A 380 -22.53 13.16 -1.02
CA ASP A 380 -21.83 14.40 -1.36
C ASP A 380 -21.49 14.45 -2.86
N THR A 381 -21.35 15.65 -3.40
CA THR A 381 -20.97 15.86 -4.80
C THR A 381 -20.17 17.14 -4.95
N GLY A 382 -19.47 17.30 -6.08
CA GLY A 382 -18.78 18.52 -6.45
C GLY A 382 -19.71 19.74 -6.40
N GLN A 383 -19.20 20.87 -5.93
CA GLN A 383 -19.97 22.08 -5.69
C GLN A 383 -19.32 23.32 -6.33
N GLU A 384 -20.13 24.34 -6.61
CA GLU A 384 -19.68 25.58 -7.27
C GLU A 384 -18.66 26.39 -6.44
N ASN A 385 -18.56 26.16 -5.13
CA ASN A 385 -17.58 26.85 -4.28
C ASN A 385 -16.14 26.35 -4.52
N GLU A 386 -15.97 25.21 -5.19
CA GLU A 386 -14.65 24.67 -5.50
C GLU A 386 -14.07 25.40 -6.71
N ARG A 387 -12.83 25.91 -6.61
CA ARG A 387 -12.19 26.67 -7.69
C ARG A 387 -12.20 25.95 -9.04
N TRP A 388 -12.02 24.63 -9.07
CA TRP A 388 -12.05 23.86 -10.32
C TRP A 388 -13.46 23.64 -10.91
N PHE A 389 -14.52 23.93 -10.15
CA PHE A 389 -15.91 23.74 -10.55
C PHE A 389 -16.73 25.04 -10.56
N ALA A 390 -16.13 26.18 -10.20
CA ALA A 390 -16.81 27.46 -10.08
C ALA A 390 -17.62 27.86 -11.33
N GLU A 391 -17.14 27.49 -12.52
CA GLU A 391 -17.87 27.73 -13.77
C GLU A 391 -18.72 26.52 -14.19
N SER A 392 -18.15 25.32 -14.13
CA SER A 392 -18.74 24.11 -14.70
C SER A 392 -19.89 23.53 -13.87
N LEU A 393 -19.94 23.83 -12.57
CA LEU A 393 -21.03 23.47 -11.67
C LEU A 393 -21.76 24.70 -11.12
N ARG A 394 -21.72 25.84 -11.82
CA ARG A 394 -22.43 27.06 -11.37
C ARG A 394 -23.90 26.76 -11.04
N GLY A 395 -24.34 27.20 -9.86
CA GLY A 395 -25.65 26.96 -9.28
C GLY A 395 -25.74 25.68 -8.43
N TRP A 396 -24.77 24.77 -8.48
CA TRP A 396 -24.70 23.59 -7.62
C TRP A 396 -24.09 23.94 -6.26
N ASN A 397 -24.89 24.57 -5.41
CA ASN A 397 -24.60 24.83 -3.99
C ASN A 397 -25.44 23.92 -3.08
N PRO A 398 -25.20 23.94 -1.75
CA PRO A 398 -25.92 23.07 -0.82
C PRO A 398 -27.44 23.19 -0.90
N ALA A 399 -27.98 24.39 -1.10
CA ALA A 399 -29.42 24.61 -1.20
C ALA A 399 -30.00 23.96 -2.46
N ARG A 400 -29.35 24.12 -3.62
CA ARG A 400 -29.77 23.47 -4.87
C ARG A 400 -29.67 21.95 -4.77
N ILE A 401 -28.61 21.42 -4.15
CA ILE A 401 -28.42 19.98 -3.96
C ILE A 401 -29.53 19.41 -3.08
N ALA A 402 -29.83 20.05 -1.94
CA ALA A 402 -30.91 19.62 -1.08
C ALA A 402 -32.28 19.65 -1.78
N ALA A 403 -32.55 20.68 -2.60
CA ALA A 403 -33.78 20.75 -3.41
C ALA A 403 -33.84 19.62 -4.45
N PHE A 404 -32.74 19.39 -5.19
CA PHE A 404 -32.63 18.30 -6.15
C PHE A 404 -32.90 16.93 -5.52
N LEU A 405 -32.31 16.65 -4.35
CA LEU A 405 -32.56 15.41 -3.62
C LEU A 405 -34.04 15.26 -3.25
N ARG A 406 -34.68 16.31 -2.72
CA ARG A 406 -36.13 16.28 -2.41
C ARG A 406 -37.01 16.07 -3.63
N GLU A 407 -36.65 16.67 -4.77
CA GLU A 407 -37.43 16.61 -6.01
C GLU A 407 -37.31 15.26 -6.72
N ARG A 408 -36.19 14.54 -6.55
CA ARG A 408 -35.84 13.36 -7.37
C ARG A 408 -35.79 12.04 -6.60
N THR A 409 -36.07 12.04 -5.31
CA THR A 409 -36.00 10.83 -4.48
C THR A 409 -37.26 10.68 -3.63
N THR A 410 -37.41 9.50 -3.03
CA THR A 410 -38.54 9.16 -2.15
C THR A 410 -38.20 9.28 -0.66
N PHE A 411 -37.08 9.91 -0.30
CA PHE A 411 -36.71 10.15 1.10
C PHE A 411 -37.64 11.17 1.78
N ASP A 412 -38.02 10.91 3.02
CA ASP A 412 -38.91 11.75 3.82
C ASP A 412 -38.21 12.99 4.38
N GLU A 413 -36.90 12.89 4.62
CA GLU A 413 -36.10 13.94 5.25
C GLU A 413 -34.75 14.07 4.55
N ILE A 414 -34.32 15.31 4.31
CA ILE A 414 -32.97 15.64 3.80
C ILE A 414 -32.28 16.55 4.81
N VAL A 415 -31.25 16.03 5.47
CA VAL A 415 -30.46 16.72 6.49
C VAL A 415 -29.09 17.09 5.92
N ASP A 416 -28.69 18.35 6.07
CA ASP A 416 -27.34 18.82 5.77
C ASP A 416 -26.46 18.66 7.02
N LEU A 417 -25.50 17.74 6.96
CA LEU A 417 -24.55 17.45 8.05
C LEU A 417 -23.31 18.37 8.01
N GLY A 418 -23.30 19.34 7.10
CA GLY A 418 -22.28 20.36 6.97
C GLY A 418 -21.07 19.94 6.13
N PRO A 419 -20.16 20.90 5.86
CA PRO A 419 -19.08 20.75 4.89
C PRO A 419 -17.97 19.81 5.37
N ASP A 420 -17.34 19.11 4.43
CA ASP A 420 -16.09 18.39 4.68
C ASP A 420 -14.95 19.33 5.09
N ASP A 421 -13.92 18.75 5.71
CA ASP A 421 -12.70 19.46 6.12
C ASP A 421 -11.50 19.12 5.21
N ASP A 422 -11.73 18.99 3.88
CA ASP A 422 -10.68 18.61 2.91
C ASP A 422 -9.94 19.83 2.30
N ALA A 423 -10.40 21.05 2.59
CA ALA A 423 -9.88 22.30 2.01
C ALA A 423 -8.57 22.80 2.64
N HIS A 424 -7.56 21.93 2.73
CA HIS A 424 -6.23 22.21 3.29
C HIS A 424 -5.16 22.13 2.21
N PRO A 425 -3.96 22.72 2.41
CA PRO A 425 -2.87 22.61 1.44
C PRO A 425 -2.59 21.15 1.04
N PRO A 426 -2.44 20.84 -0.27
CA PRO A 426 -2.38 21.76 -1.42
C PRO A 426 -3.75 22.16 -2.02
N TYR A 427 -4.87 21.68 -1.47
CA TYR A 427 -6.23 21.86 -2.01
C TYR A 427 -6.98 23.08 -1.46
N THR A 428 -6.27 24.08 -0.93
CA THR A 428 -6.89 25.33 -0.44
C THR A 428 -7.78 25.97 -1.51
N GLY A 429 -9.06 26.17 -1.18
CA GLY A 429 -10.07 26.72 -2.10
C GLY A 429 -10.79 25.70 -2.97
N ASN A 430 -10.56 24.40 -2.74
CA ASN A 430 -11.37 23.31 -3.27
C ASN A 430 -11.97 22.48 -2.12
N TYR A 431 -12.90 21.57 -2.42
CA TYR A 431 -13.72 20.84 -1.43
C TYR A 431 -14.64 21.71 -0.56
N ARG A 432 -14.76 21.41 0.74
CA ARG A 432 -15.86 21.87 1.61
C ARG A 432 -17.22 21.44 1.11
N ARG A 433 -17.32 20.23 0.56
CA ARG A 433 -18.60 19.70 0.08
C ARG A 433 -19.46 19.38 1.28
N HIS A 434 -20.69 19.85 1.25
CA HIS A 434 -21.70 19.47 2.24
C HIS A 434 -22.06 18.00 2.09
N LEU A 435 -22.02 17.30 3.22
CA LEU A 435 -22.50 15.94 3.35
C LEU A 435 -23.99 15.98 3.68
N PHE A 436 -24.81 15.31 2.89
CA PHE A 436 -26.24 15.17 3.13
C PHE A 436 -26.56 13.77 3.65
N ALA A 437 -27.55 13.68 4.54
CA ALA A 437 -28.22 12.44 4.91
C ALA A 437 -29.68 12.51 4.45
N CYS A 438 -30.06 11.61 3.55
CA CYS A 438 -31.42 11.43 3.08
C CYS A 438 -32.04 10.23 3.81
N VAL A 439 -33.15 10.44 4.51
CA VAL A 439 -33.69 9.46 5.46
C VAL A 439 -35.08 9.01 5.02
N ARG A 440 -35.35 7.70 5.14
CA ARG A 440 -36.72 7.17 5.12
C ARG A 440 -37.21 6.97 6.55
N ALA A 441 -38.36 7.55 6.87
CA ALA A 441 -39.09 7.25 8.08
C ALA A 441 -39.42 5.74 8.05
N THR A 442 -39.09 5.04 9.13
CA THR A 442 -39.33 3.60 9.20
C THR A 442 -40.84 3.38 9.19
N VAL A 443 -41.37 2.64 8.21
CA VAL A 443 -42.75 2.12 8.26
C VAL A 443 -42.81 0.98 9.26
#